data_AF-A0A925WEC9-F1
#
_entry.id   AF-A0A925WEC9-F1
#
_cell.length_a   1.000
_cell.length_b   1.000
_cell.length_c   1.000
_cell.angle_alpha   90.00
_cell.angle_beta   90.00
_cell.angle_gamma   90.00
#
_symmetry.space_group_name_H-M   'P 1'
#
loop_
_entity.id
_entity.type
_entity.pdbx_description
1 polymer ?
#
loop_
_entity_poly.entity_id
_entity_poly.type
_entity_poly.pdbx_seq_one_letter_code
_entity_poly.pdbx_strand_id
1 'polypeptide(L)'
;MKDWDGLELANKFPGWSRACNGIRTTATNHIVGPGWWAWCIPLKGGDVSVGVVFDQRLVKWPENGSLGQRLKDFLTRHPVGAEILADAQWREGDVFWRKNLPYYSTTYAGDGFTLVGDAAAFMDPFYSPGMDWISFTSWSSAQLILAQQRGEALATLVAQHNETFARSYHRWFEAVYKDKYEYMGDYDLMRVVFQLDLGLYYLGIASQPFKYGPEALMEPPFSTPPSVPFYHFMKCYNRRFASMARARRKREVWGSGNAQRRFLIPGFTFSGRNAWPVLKAMFVWGWLELTEGWRSWFDSEPKPTISMAPAVAPEIVR
;
A
#
# COMPACT_ATOMS: atom_id res chain seq x y z
N MET A 1 0.99 -12.59 21.74
CA MET A 1 1.95 -12.61 20.63
C MET A 1 3.34 -12.37 21.23
N LYS A 2 4.39 -13.04 20.76
CA LYS A 2 5.74 -12.84 21.32
C LYS A 2 6.27 -11.44 21.03
N ASP A 3 7.04 -10.90 21.97
CA ASP A 3 7.77 -9.64 21.79
C ASP A 3 8.95 -9.86 20.82
N TRP A 4 8.94 -9.11 19.71
CA TRP A 4 9.96 -9.21 18.65
C TRP A 4 11.34 -8.74 19.12
N ASP A 5 11.40 -7.89 20.13
CA ASP A 5 12.64 -7.36 20.71
C ASP A 5 12.97 -8.02 22.06
N GLY A 6 12.17 -9.01 22.48
CA GLY A 6 12.35 -9.73 23.74
C GLY A 6 13.57 -10.65 23.76
N LEU A 7 14.06 -10.94 24.98
CA LEU A 7 15.24 -11.79 25.21
C LEU A 7 15.10 -13.20 24.63
N GLU A 8 13.89 -13.77 24.64
CA GLU A 8 13.63 -15.10 24.09
C GLU A 8 14.05 -15.19 22.61
N LEU A 9 13.52 -14.28 21.77
CA LEU A 9 13.84 -14.26 20.35
C LEU A 9 15.25 -13.74 20.08
N ALA A 10 15.78 -12.86 20.94
CA ALA A 10 17.17 -12.42 20.85
C ALA A 10 18.17 -13.56 21.06
N ASN A 11 17.92 -14.44 22.03
CA ASN A 11 18.76 -15.60 22.29
C ASN A 11 18.60 -16.68 21.22
N LYS A 12 17.36 -16.91 20.74
CA LYS A 12 17.07 -17.91 19.71
C LYS A 12 17.58 -17.50 18.33
N PHE A 13 17.48 -16.22 17.98
CA PHE A 13 17.85 -15.68 16.66
C PHE A 13 18.73 -14.42 16.78
N PRO A 14 19.97 -14.52 17.30
CA PRO A 14 20.81 -13.36 17.60
C PRO A 14 21.23 -12.56 16.36
N GLY A 15 21.33 -13.22 15.20
CA GLY A 15 21.59 -12.56 13.92
C GLY A 15 20.43 -11.64 13.49
N TRP A 16 19.20 -12.12 13.63
CA TRP A 16 17.98 -11.39 13.29
C TRP A 16 17.63 -10.32 14.33
N SER A 17 17.83 -10.60 15.62
CA SER A 17 17.52 -9.65 16.69
C SER A 17 18.35 -8.37 16.57
N ARG A 18 19.65 -8.49 16.25
CA ARG A 18 20.55 -7.35 16.01
C ARG A 18 20.32 -6.69 14.64
N ALA A 19 19.36 -7.19 13.84
CA ALA A 19 19.21 -6.82 12.45
C ALA A 19 18.20 -5.68 12.18
N CYS A 20 18.10 -4.68 13.06
CA CYS A 20 17.14 -3.58 12.94
C CYS A 20 17.81 -2.20 13.12
N ASN A 21 17.18 -1.15 12.59
CA ASN A 21 17.57 0.25 12.82
C ASN A 21 16.76 0.92 13.95
N GLY A 22 15.79 0.21 14.51
CA GLY A 22 14.88 0.71 15.53
C GLY A 22 14.17 -0.43 16.24
N ILE A 23 13.39 -0.07 17.26
CA ILE A 23 12.62 -1.00 18.07
C ILE A 23 11.36 -1.42 17.28
N ARG A 24 11.16 -2.72 17.10
CA ARG A 24 10.04 -3.28 16.32
C ARG A 24 8.73 -3.17 17.08
N THR A 25 8.74 -3.17 18.40
CA THR A 25 7.54 -2.94 19.22
C THR A 25 6.98 -1.51 19.09
N THR A 26 7.75 -0.57 18.55
CA THR A 26 7.30 0.81 18.25
C THR A 26 7.05 1.06 16.77
N ALA A 27 7.01 0.01 15.94
CA ALA A 27 6.88 0.10 14.50
C ALA A 27 5.68 -0.69 13.96
N THR A 28 5.21 -0.31 12.77
CA THR A 28 4.29 -1.14 11.98
C THR A 28 5.09 -2.25 11.31
N ASN A 29 5.02 -3.46 11.86
CA ASN A 29 5.72 -4.61 11.31
C ASN A 29 4.91 -5.24 10.18
N HIS A 30 5.59 -5.57 9.08
CA HIS A 30 4.97 -6.19 7.91
C HIS A 30 5.57 -7.57 7.70
N ILE A 31 4.72 -8.61 7.68
CA ILE A 31 5.10 -9.96 7.23
C ILE A 31 4.58 -10.10 5.81
N VAL A 32 5.42 -10.52 4.88
CA VAL A 32 5.07 -10.53 3.46
C VAL A 32 5.32 -11.91 2.88
N GLY A 33 4.37 -12.40 2.09
CA GLY A 33 4.48 -13.66 1.38
C GLY A 33 3.95 -13.56 -0.07
N PRO A 34 3.89 -14.68 -0.80
CA PRO A 34 3.51 -14.67 -2.20
C PRO A 34 2.06 -14.20 -2.38
N GLY A 35 1.87 -12.99 -2.90
CA GLY A 35 0.53 -12.43 -3.14
C GLY A 35 -0.22 -11.99 -1.89
N TRP A 36 0.46 -11.80 -0.76
CA TRP A 36 -0.14 -11.29 0.48
C TRP A 36 0.87 -10.57 1.38
N TRP A 37 0.35 -9.76 2.28
CA TRP A 37 1.10 -9.24 3.41
C TRP A 37 0.20 -9.16 4.64
N ALA A 38 0.82 -8.99 5.80
CA ALA A 38 0.16 -8.84 7.07
C ALA A 38 0.79 -7.74 7.88
N TRP A 39 -0.04 -6.92 8.53
CA TRP A 39 0.45 -6.00 9.55
C TRP A 39 0.47 -6.68 10.92
N CYS A 40 1.42 -6.26 11.74
CA CYS A 40 1.46 -6.52 13.18
C CYS A 40 1.78 -5.18 13.86
N ILE A 41 0.76 -4.53 14.40
CA ILE A 41 0.84 -3.19 15.01
C ILE A 41 0.64 -3.35 16.52
N PRO A 42 1.70 -3.20 17.33
CA PRO A 42 1.59 -3.20 18.78
C PRO A 42 0.69 -2.06 19.26
N LEU A 43 -0.25 -2.37 20.15
CA LEU A 43 -1.17 -1.42 20.74
C LEU A 43 -0.79 -1.12 22.19
N LYS A 44 -1.26 0.02 22.70
CA LYS A 44 -1.17 0.33 24.12
C LYS A 44 -1.92 -0.73 24.92
N GLY A 45 -1.26 -1.33 25.92
CA GLY A 45 -1.83 -2.39 26.75
C GLY A 45 -1.35 -3.79 26.42
N GLY A 46 -0.48 -3.96 25.42
CA GLY A 46 0.18 -5.24 25.11
C GLY A 46 -0.53 -6.09 24.06
N ASP A 47 -1.73 -5.69 23.62
CA ASP A 47 -2.36 -6.30 22.45
C ASP A 47 -1.61 -5.94 21.17
N VAL A 48 -1.82 -6.74 20.13
CA VAL A 48 -1.29 -6.46 18.79
C VAL A 48 -2.42 -6.54 17.78
N SER A 49 -2.64 -5.47 17.01
CA SER A 49 -3.51 -5.52 15.85
C SER A 49 -2.83 -6.32 14.74
N VAL A 50 -3.51 -7.35 14.26
CA VAL A 50 -3.03 -8.25 13.20
C VAL A 50 -4.08 -8.36 12.12
N GLY A 51 -3.68 -8.17 10.88
CA GLY A 51 -4.55 -8.39 9.72
C GLY A 51 -3.75 -8.81 8.51
N VAL A 52 -4.38 -9.61 7.65
CA VAL A 52 -3.80 -10.11 6.40
C VAL A 52 -4.58 -9.52 5.24
N VAL A 53 -3.86 -8.97 4.26
CA VAL A 53 -4.42 -8.58 2.97
C VAL A 53 -3.77 -9.41 1.89
N PHE A 54 -4.58 -9.89 0.95
CA PHE A 54 -4.12 -10.78 -0.10
C PHE A 54 -4.89 -10.57 -1.38
N ASP A 55 -4.24 -10.88 -2.50
CA ASP A 55 -4.88 -10.92 -3.81
C ASP A 55 -5.55 -12.28 -4.01
N GLN A 56 -6.88 -12.29 -4.16
CA GLN A 56 -7.67 -13.50 -4.35
C GLN A 56 -7.30 -14.27 -5.63
N ARG A 57 -6.64 -13.61 -6.60
CA ARG A 57 -6.12 -14.26 -7.81
C ARG A 57 -4.89 -15.13 -7.52
N LEU A 58 -4.17 -14.85 -6.42
CA LEU A 58 -2.86 -15.42 -6.12
C LEU A 58 -2.85 -16.30 -4.86
N VAL A 59 -3.81 -16.08 -3.93
CA VAL A 59 -3.79 -16.70 -2.61
C VAL A 59 -5.05 -17.49 -2.34
N LYS A 60 -4.87 -18.77 -1.99
CA LYS A 60 -5.95 -19.62 -1.48
C LYS A 60 -6.08 -19.45 0.03
N TRP A 61 -7.17 -18.81 0.45
CA TRP A 61 -7.49 -18.61 1.86
C TRP A 61 -8.01 -19.91 2.52
N PRO A 62 -7.70 -20.20 3.79
CA PRO A 62 -8.23 -21.38 4.48
C PRO A 62 -9.76 -21.29 4.60
N GLU A 63 -10.48 -22.41 4.53
CA GLU A 63 -11.95 -22.43 4.55
C GLU A 63 -12.54 -22.96 5.86
N ASN A 64 -11.80 -23.82 6.57
CA ASN A 64 -12.27 -24.50 7.77
C ASN A 64 -11.95 -23.70 9.05
N GLY A 65 -12.85 -23.76 10.03
CA GLY A 65 -12.68 -23.14 11.35
C GLY A 65 -13.22 -21.71 11.45
N SER A 66 -13.12 -21.13 12.66
CA SER A 66 -13.48 -19.73 12.89
C SER A 66 -12.56 -18.80 12.10
N LEU A 67 -12.96 -17.55 11.87
CA LEU A 67 -12.12 -16.59 11.14
C LEU A 67 -10.77 -16.34 11.83
N GLY A 68 -10.76 -16.27 13.17
CA GLY A 68 -9.53 -16.15 13.97
C GLY A 68 -8.61 -17.35 13.77
N GLN A 69 -9.15 -18.57 13.78
CA GLN A 69 -8.38 -19.78 13.51
C GLN A 69 -7.80 -19.76 12.09
N ARG A 70 -8.61 -19.42 11.09
CA ARG A 70 -8.17 -19.33 9.68
C ARG A 70 -7.05 -18.30 9.49
N LEU A 71 -7.15 -17.14 10.17
CA LEU A 71 -6.11 -16.11 10.17
C LEU A 71 -4.81 -16.63 10.80
N LYS A 72 -4.90 -17.24 11.99
CA LYS A 72 -3.74 -17.83 12.67
C LYS A 72 -3.09 -18.93 11.81
N ASP A 73 -3.89 -19.87 11.30
CA ASP A 73 -3.43 -20.97 10.44
C ASP A 73 -2.80 -20.50 9.13
N PHE A 74 -3.29 -19.40 8.56
CA PHE A 74 -2.69 -18.81 7.37
C PHE A 74 -1.31 -18.24 7.68
N LEU A 75 -1.21 -17.44 8.75
CA LEU A 75 0.04 -16.77 9.12
C LEU A 75 1.11 -17.72 9.65
N THR A 76 0.74 -18.78 10.37
CA THR A 76 1.68 -19.75 10.93
C THR A 76 2.33 -20.65 9.88
N ARG A 77 1.88 -20.62 8.62
CA ARG A 77 2.63 -21.20 7.48
C ARG A 77 3.91 -20.44 7.18
N HIS A 78 3.97 -19.15 7.52
CA HIS A 78 5.15 -18.34 7.39
C HIS A 78 6.05 -18.51 8.63
N PRO A 79 7.38 -18.74 8.50
CA PRO A 79 8.25 -19.01 9.66
C PRO A 79 8.20 -17.94 10.75
N VAL A 80 8.12 -16.67 10.36
CA VAL A 80 7.96 -15.55 11.31
C VAL A 80 6.60 -15.61 12.02
N GLY A 81 5.52 -15.93 11.31
CA GLY A 81 4.19 -16.06 11.89
C GLY A 81 4.10 -17.26 12.86
N ALA A 82 4.73 -18.39 12.50
CA ALA A 82 4.81 -19.56 13.36
C ALA A 82 5.45 -19.24 14.72
N GLU A 83 6.51 -18.44 14.71
CA GLU A 83 7.22 -18.06 15.93
C GLU A 83 6.41 -17.09 16.78
N ILE A 84 5.98 -15.97 16.19
CA ILE A 84 5.41 -14.86 16.97
C ILE A 84 3.96 -15.14 17.41
N LEU A 85 3.23 -15.97 16.67
CA LEU A 85 1.83 -16.31 16.94
C LEU A 85 1.66 -17.63 17.71
N ALA A 86 2.74 -18.34 18.05
CA ALA A 86 2.68 -19.65 18.72
C ALA A 86 1.64 -19.66 19.86
N ASP A 87 1.83 -18.76 20.81
CA ASP A 87 0.98 -18.61 22.01
C ASP A 87 -0.05 -17.47 21.87
N ALA A 88 -0.23 -16.93 20.66
CA ALA A 88 -1.20 -15.86 20.45
C ALA A 88 -2.63 -16.40 20.56
N GLN A 89 -3.44 -15.68 21.34
CA GLN A 89 -4.90 -15.80 21.37
C GLN A 89 -5.48 -14.54 20.72
N TRP A 90 -6.62 -14.68 20.06
CA TRP A 90 -7.38 -13.55 19.54
C TRP A 90 -8.56 -13.25 20.47
N ARG A 91 -9.10 -12.04 20.37
CA ARG A 91 -10.32 -11.65 21.07
C ARG A 91 -11.52 -12.16 20.29
N GLU A 92 -12.34 -12.98 20.91
CA GLU A 92 -13.59 -13.44 20.31
C GLU A 92 -14.49 -12.24 20.00
N GLY A 93 -15.09 -12.24 18.80
CA GLY A 93 -15.90 -11.13 18.30
C GLY A 93 -15.12 -9.95 17.68
N ASP A 94 -13.79 -9.93 17.79
CA ASP A 94 -12.92 -8.86 17.26
C ASP A 94 -12.07 -9.35 16.08
N VAL A 95 -12.67 -10.16 15.20
CA VAL A 95 -12.04 -10.67 13.98
C VAL A 95 -12.96 -10.42 12.81
N PHE A 96 -12.51 -9.59 11.87
CA PHE A 96 -13.34 -9.10 10.79
C PHE A 96 -12.84 -9.55 9.42
N TRP A 97 -13.79 -9.77 8.52
CA TRP A 97 -13.53 -10.03 7.11
C TRP A 97 -14.07 -8.88 6.26
N ARG A 98 -13.29 -8.47 5.27
CA ARG A 98 -13.68 -7.49 4.24
C ARG A 98 -13.26 -8.03 2.88
N LYS A 99 -14.03 -7.72 1.84
CA LYS A 99 -13.72 -8.03 0.44
C LYS A 99 -13.85 -6.75 -0.38
N ASN A 100 -13.24 -6.74 -1.56
CA ASN A 100 -13.32 -5.62 -2.51
C ASN A 100 -12.90 -4.29 -1.86
N LEU A 101 -11.74 -4.32 -1.18
CA LEU A 101 -11.21 -3.16 -0.48
C LEU A 101 -11.09 -1.92 -1.39
N PRO A 102 -10.55 -2.03 -2.63
CA PRO A 102 -10.46 -0.85 -3.49
C PRO A 102 -11.84 -0.43 -4.01
N TYR A 103 -12.25 0.80 -3.71
CA TYR A 103 -13.45 1.44 -4.25
C TYR A 103 -13.27 2.96 -4.33
N TYR A 104 -14.13 3.63 -5.10
CA TYR A 104 -14.14 5.09 -5.21
C TYR A 104 -15.54 5.60 -5.54
N SER A 105 -15.82 6.83 -5.09
CA SER A 105 -17.00 7.58 -5.49
C SER A 105 -16.78 8.27 -6.84
N THR A 106 -17.81 8.33 -7.68
CA THR A 106 -17.76 9.08 -8.95
C THR A 106 -18.03 10.58 -8.75
N THR A 107 -18.59 10.95 -7.59
CA THR A 107 -18.86 12.32 -7.18
C THR A 107 -18.40 12.47 -5.73
N TYR A 108 -17.48 13.39 -5.51
CA TYR A 108 -16.86 13.69 -4.21
C TYR A 108 -17.55 14.87 -3.53
N ALA A 109 -18.08 15.84 -4.27
CA ALA A 109 -18.85 16.96 -3.73
C ALA A 109 -19.99 17.35 -4.67
N GLY A 110 -21.05 17.93 -4.10
CA GLY A 110 -22.24 18.37 -4.81
C GLY A 110 -23.04 19.40 -3.99
N ASP A 111 -24.31 19.59 -4.35
CA ASP A 111 -25.17 20.54 -3.63
C ASP A 111 -25.42 20.08 -2.19
N GLY A 112 -24.91 20.85 -1.23
CA GLY A 112 -25.07 20.59 0.20
C GLY A 112 -24.24 19.43 0.78
N PHE A 113 -23.30 18.83 0.03
CA PHE A 113 -22.47 17.73 0.54
C PHE A 113 -21.04 17.68 -0.03
N THR A 114 -20.15 17.05 0.74
CA THR A 114 -18.81 16.64 0.33
C THR A 114 -18.40 15.36 1.05
N LEU A 115 -17.63 14.49 0.39
CA LEU A 115 -17.18 13.20 0.90
C LEU A 115 -15.75 13.30 1.40
N VAL A 116 -15.48 12.67 2.54
CA VAL A 116 -14.19 12.72 3.22
C VAL A 116 -13.71 11.29 3.56
N GLY A 117 -12.40 11.07 3.45
CA GLY A 117 -11.73 9.82 3.81
C GLY A 117 -12.33 8.62 3.07
N ASP A 118 -12.66 7.58 3.83
CA ASP A 118 -13.18 6.32 3.30
C ASP A 118 -14.57 6.47 2.66
N ALA A 119 -15.34 7.52 2.97
CA ALA A 119 -16.60 7.79 2.25
C ALA A 119 -16.35 8.25 0.81
N ALA A 120 -15.17 8.79 0.53
CA ALA A 120 -14.75 9.25 -0.78
C ALA A 120 -14.11 8.12 -1.61
N ALA A 121 -13.14 7.40 -1.03
CA ALA A 121 -12.48 6.27 -1.69
C ALA A 121 -11.59 5.48 -0.73
N PHE A 122 -11.25 4.24 -1.11
CA PHE A 122 -10.24 3.42 -0.46
C PHE A 122 -9.42 2.66 -1.52
N MET A 123 -8.13 2.44 -1.27
CA MET A 123 -7.23 1.71 -2.19
C MET A 123 -6.75 0.40 -1.57
N ASP A 124 -5.78 0.48 -0.67
CA ASP A 124 -5.15 -0.65 0.01
C ASP A 124 -4.54 -0.12 1.32
N PRO A 125 -4.54 -0.89 2.43
CA PRO A 125 -3.91 -0.42 3.67
C PRO A 125 -2.38 -0.51 3.64
N PHE A 126 -1.75 -1.11 2.63
CA PHE A 126 -0.30 -1.14 2.48
C PHE A 126 0.22 0.28 2.26
N TYR A 127 1.25 0.67 3.01
CA TYR A 127 1.73 2.06 3.15
C TYR A 127 0.80 3.03 3.88
N SER A 128 -0.33 2.58 4.43
CA SER A 128 -1.28 3.42 5.17
C SER A 128 -1.75 4.70 4.44
N PRO A 129 -2.05 4.66 3.12
CA PRO A 129 -2.41 5.86 2.35
C PRO A 129 -3.72 6.50 2.80
N GLY A 130 -4.55 5.78 3.56
CA GLY A 130 -5.84 6.29 4.06
C GLY A 130 -5.69 7.53 4.93
N MET A 131 -4.62 7.64 5.73
CA MET A 131 -4.37 8.82 6.58
C MET A 131 -3.96 10.06 5.76
N ASP A 132 -3.24 9.86 4.66
CA ASP A 132 -2.97 10.94 3.71
C ASP A 132 -4.26 11.33 2.98
N TRP A 133 -5.00 10.34 2.47
CA TRP A 133 -6.25 10.54 1.76
C TRP A 133 -7.30 11.29 2.57
N ILE A 134 -7.50 10.94 3.85
CA ILE A 134 -8.41 11.68 4.73
C ILE A 134 -7.92 13.10 4.96
N SER A 135 -6.61 13.33 5.04
CA SER A 135 -6.05 14.68 5.22
C SER A 135 -6.34 15.57 4.01
N PHE A 136 -6.09 15.08 2.79
CA PHE A 136 -6.40 15.82 1.55
C PHE A 136 -7.90 16.10 1.43
N THR A 137 -8.74 15.07 1.54
CA THR A 137 -10.19 15.21 1.37
C THR A 137 -10.84 16.08 2.43
N SER A 138 -10.41 15.97 3.71
CA SER A 138 -10.91 16.82 4.81
C SER A 138 -10.55 18.29 4.58
N TRP A 139 -9.29 18.56 4.24
CA TRP A 139 -8.81 19.92 4.02
C TRP A 139 -9.53 20.57 2.83
N SER A 140 -9.55 19.91 1.66
CA SER A 140 -10.26 20.43 0.49
C SER A 140 -11.76 20.62 0.73
N SER A 141 -12.39 19.73 1.50
CA SER A 141 -13.79 19.86 1.90
C SER A 141 -14.04 21.09 2.78
N ALA A 142 -13.19 21.33 3.77
CA ALA A 142 -13.27 22.51 4.61
C ALA A 142 -13.12 23.80 3.78
N GLN A 143 -12.22 23.81 2.81
CA GLN A 143 -12.03 24.96 1.92
C GLN A 143 -13.27 25.25 1.05
N LEU A 144 -13.96 24.22 0.55
CA LEU A 144 -15.25 24.38 -0.16
C LEU A 144 -16.32 24.99 0.74
N ILE A 145 -16.44 24.51 1.98
CA ILE A 145 -17.41 25.03 2.96
C ILE A 145 -17.11 26.49 3.28
N LEU A 146 -15.84 26.83 3.50
CA LEU A 146 -15.43 28.21 3.78
C LEU A 146 -15.67 29.14 2.57
N ALA A 147 -15.44 28.66 1.34
CA ALA A 147 -15.77 29.42 0.12
C ALA A 147 -17.28 29.70 0.03
N GLN A 148 -18.12 28.71 0.37
CA GLN A 148 -19.57 28.90 0.44
C GLN A 148 -19.95 29.97 1.47
N GLN A 149 -19.36 29.93 2.66
CA GLN A 149 -19.63 30.91 3.72
C GLN A 149 -19.21 32.34 3.35
N ARG A 150 -18.20 32.48 2.48
CA ARG A 150 -17.78 33.77 1.90
C ARG A 150 -18.67 34.25 0.74
N GLY A 151 -19.66 33.45 0.32
CA GLY A 151 -20.53 33.78 -0.80
C GLY A 151 -19.88 33.57 -2.17
N GLU A 152 -18.83 32.75 -2.26
CA GLU A 152 -18.18 32.43 -3.54
C GLU A 152 -19.05 31.50 -4.41
N ALA A 153 -18.91 31.62 -5.73
CA ALA A 153 -19.60 30.74 -6.67
C ALA A 153 -18.99 29.33 -6.66
N LEU A 154 -19.73 28.35 -6.12
CA LEU A 154 -19.21 27.00 -5.88
C LEU A 154 -19.15 26.09 -7.11
N ALA A 155 -19.94 26.35 -8.15
CA ALA A 155 -20.11 25.41 -9.27
C ALA A 155 -18.77 24.97 -9.88
N THR A 156 -17.88 25.93 -10.15
CA THR A 156 -16.54 25.66 -10.69
C THR A 156 -15.65 24.95 -9.67
N LEU A 157 -15.68 25.36 -8.39
CA LEU A 157 -14.86 24.78 -7.34
C LEU A 157 -15.23 23.30 -7.08
N VAL A 158 -16.52 23.00 -7.05
CA VAL A 158 -17.03 21.63 -6.90
C VAL A 158 -16.66 20.76 -8.10
N ALA A 159 -16.78 21.28 -9.33
CA ALA A 159 -16.37 20.56 -10.53
C ALA A 159 -14.86 20.24 -10.51
N GLN A 160 -14.03 21.21 -10.15
CA GLN A 160 -12.58 21.03 -10.01
C GLN A 160 -12.23 20.03 -8.90
N HIS A 161 -12.92 20.09 -7.76
CA HIS A 161 -12.74 19.15 -6.65
C HIS A 161 -13.01 17.71 -7.12
N ASN A 162 -14.15 17.48 -7.77
CA ASN A 162 -14.52 16.17 -8.31
C ASN A 162 -13.49 15.64 -9.31
N GLU A 163 -13.06 16.46 -10.27
CA GLU A 163 -12.06 16.06 -11.27
C GLU A 163 -10.71 15.73 -10.61
N THR A 164 -10.27 16.55 -9.67
CA THR A 164 -8.97 16.45 -8.99
C THR A 164 -8.88 15.15 -8.19
N PHE A 165 -9.89 14.85 -7.37
CA PHE A 165 -9.89 13.65 -6.53
C PHE A 165 -10.11 12.36 -7.34
N ALA A 166 -10.98 12.39 -8.36
CA ALA A 166 -11.14 11.24 -9.27
C ALA A 166 -9.83 10.93 -10.00
N ARG A 167 -9.16 11.95 -10.55
CA ARG A 167 -7.86 11.80 -11.22
C ARG A 167 -6.79 11.29 -10.26
N SER A 168 -6.72 11.86 -9.06
CA SER A 168 -5.75 11.47 -8.04
C SER A 168 -5.92 10.00 -7.66
N TYR A 169 -7.14 9.57 -7.34
CA TYR A 169 -7.44 8.18 -6.98
C TYR A 169 -6.94 7.20 -8.03
N HIS A 170 -7.36 7.39 -9.29
CA HIS A 170 -7.00 6.47 -10.37
C HIS A 170 -5.49 6.40 -10.60
N ARG A 171 -4.83 7.55 -10.64
CA ARG A 171 -3.38 7.60 -10.85
C ARG A 171 -2.60 6.99 -9.69
N TRP A 172 -3.03 7.25 -8.46
CA TRP A 172 -2.38 6.68 -7.27
C TRP A 172 -2.56 5.16 -7.23
N PHE A 173 -3.78 4.67 -7.47
CA PHE A 173 -4.05 3.24 -7.55
C PHE A 173 -3.22 2.54 -8.63
N GLU A 174 -3.18 3.09 -9.85
CA GLU A 174 -2.44 2.49 -10.96
C GLU A 174 -0.91 2.55 -10.78
N ALA A 175 -0.40 3.65 -10.23
CA ALA A 175 1.03 3.83 -10.02
C ALA A 175 1.57 2.91 -8.92
N VAL A 176 0.81 2.73 -7.84
CA VAL A 176 1.30 2.06 -6.63
C VAL A 176 0.68 0.67 -6.49
N TYR A 177 -0.64 0.51 -6.50
CA TYR A 177 -1.28 -0.72 -6.00
C TYR A 177 -1.63 -1.75 -7.07
N LYS A 178 -1.97 -1.32 -8.29
CA LYS A 178 -2.39 -2.22 -9.37
C LYS A 178 -1.33 -3.29 -9.63
N ASP A 179 -1.71 -4.55 -9.46
CA ASP A 179 -0.86 -5.74 -9.62
C ASP A 179 0.39 -5.79 -8.73
N LYS A 180 0.50 -4.96 -7.68
CA LYS A 180 1.63 -5.00 -6.73
C LYS A 180 1.82 -6.37 -6.07
N TYR A 181 0.69 -7.04 -5.79
CA TYR A 181 0.68 -8.36 -5.17
C TYR A 181 1.33 -9.45 -6.06
N GLU A 182 1.53 -9.21 -7.36
CA GLU A 182 2.26 -10.12 -8.24
C GLU A 182 3.71 -10.31 -7.80
N TYR A 183 4.37 -9.24 -7.37
CA TYR A 183 5.76 -9.28 -6.92
C TYR A 183 5.90 -9.18 -5.40
N MET A 184 4.79 -8.97 -4.67
CA MET A 184 4.77 -9.01 -3.22
C MET A 184 5.25 -10.38 -2.71
N GLY A 185 6.25 -10.33 -1.83
CA GLY A 185 6.94 -11.50 -1.30
C GLY A 185 8.20 -11.91 -2.07
N ASP A 186 8.50 -11.31 -3.22
CA ASP A 186 9.78 -11.48 -3.91
C ASP A 186 10.79 -10.45 -3.40
N TYR A 187 11.84 -10.90 -2.73
CA TYR A 187 12.82 -10.03 -2.08
C TYR A 187 13.52 -9.08 -3.05
N ASP A 188 13.92 -9.57 -4.23
CA ASP A 188 14.70 -8.78 -5.18
C ASP A 188 13.88 -7.70 -5.85
N LEU A 189 12.61 -7.97 -6.14
CA LEU A 189 11.72 -7.00 -6.75
C LEU A 189 11.21 -6.02 -5.68
N MET A 190 10.73 -6.53 -4.54
CA MET A 190 10.18 -5.69 -3.48
C MET A 190 11.20 -4.73 -2.88
N ARG A 191 12.48 -5.13 -2.70
CA ARG A 191 13.48 -4.20 -2.13
C ARG A 191 13.69 -2.97 -3.01
N VAL A 192 13.62 -3.13 -4.33
CA VAL A 192 13.80 -2.03 -5.28
C VAL A 192 12.55 -1.15 -5.31
N VAL A 193 11.38 -1.77 -5.45
CA VAL A 193 10.09 -1.05 -5.44
C VAL A 193 9.90 -0.29 -4.14
N PHE A 194 10.16 -0.92 -3.00
CA PHE A 194 9.98 -0.29 -1.68
C PHE A 194 10.87 0.95 -1.52
N GLN A 195 12.10 0.92 -2.05
CA GLN A 195 12.99 2.08 -2.03
C GLN A 195 12.54 3.18 -3.00
N LEU A 196 12.01 2.84 -4.17
CA LEU A 196 11.44 3.79 -5.13
C LEU A 196 10.17 4.45 -4.57
N ASP A 197 9.22 3.65 -4.10
CA ASP A 197 7.92 4.10 -3.57
C ASP A 197 8.13 5.04 -2.38
N LEU A 198 8.92 4.63 -1.37
CA LEU A 198 9.19 5.49 -0.21
C LEU A 198 10.00 6.72 -0.59
N GLY A 199 11.01 6.59 -1.44
CA GLY A 199 11.82 7.74 -1.84
C GLY A 199 10.99 8.80 -2.57
N LEU A 200 10.14 8.38 -3.50
CA LEU A 200 9.23 9.28 -4.23
C LEU A 200 8.13 9.83 -3.33
N TYR A 201 7.63 9.05 -2.37
CA TYR A 201 6.70 9.54 -1.36
C TYR A 201 7.29 10.68 -0.54
N TYR A 202 8.50 10.53 -0.01
CA TYR A 202 9.14 11.57 0.79
C TYR A 202 9.53 12.80 -0.04
N LEU A 203 10.00 12.61 -1.28
CA LEU A 203 10.34 13.72 -2.17
C LEU A 203 9.10 14.48 -2.66
N GLY A 204 8.01 13.76 -2.93
CA GLY A 204 6.87 14.27 -3.69
C GLY A 204 5.63 14.58 -2.87
N ILE A 205 5.28 13.75 -1.88
CA ILE A 205 4.01 13.88 -1.12
C ILE A 205 4.30 14.40 0.28
N ALA A 206 5.08 13.66 1.06
CA ALA A 206 5.30 13.98 2.47
C ALA A 206 6.04 15.30 2.66
N SER A 207 6.91 15.73 1.73
CA SER A 207 7.62 17.00 1.87
C SER A 207 6.78 18.25 1.55
N GLN A 208 5.63 18.12 0.87
CA GLN A 208 4.87 19.29 0.42
C GLN A 208 4.27 20.08 1.58
N PRO A 209 3.60 19.44 2.57
CA PRO A 209 3.08 20.18 3.72
C PRO A 209 4.17 20.87 4.54
N PHE A 210 5.38 20.30 4.59
CA PHE A 210 6.52 20.93 5.28
C PHE A 210 7.07 22.15 4.53
N LYS A 211 7.01 22.15 3.20
CA LYS A 211 7.53 23.25 2.36
C LYS A 211 6.52 24.37 2.18
N TYR A 212 5.25 24.02 2.01
CA TYR A 212 4.21 24.93 1.55
C TYR A 212 3.06 25.09 2.54
N GLY A 213 3.16 24.48 3.72
CA GLY A 213 2.11 24.56 4.73
C GLY A 213 0.89 23.68 4.39
N PRO A 214 -0.20 23.84 5.15
CA PRO A 214 -1.39 23.02 5.00
C PRO A 214 -2.10 23.21 3.65
N GLU A 215 -1.84 24.30 2.92
CA GLU A 215 -2.37 24.55 1.58
C GLU A 215 -1.97 23.44 0.58
N ALA A 216 -0.83 22.78 0.80
CA ALA A 216 -0.42 21.61 0.03
C ALA A 216 -1.43 20.45 0.09
N LEU A 217 -2.28 20.39 1.13
CA LEU A 217 -3.34 19.40 1.26
C LEU A 217 -4.52 19.65 0.31
N MET A 218 -4.51 20.72 -0.50
CA MET A 218 -5.45 20.85 -1.62
C MET A 218 -5.01 20.10 -2.88
N GLU A 219 -3.76 19.62 -2.93
CA GLU A 219 -3.18 18.96 -4.09
C GLU A 219 -2.93 17.47 -3.79
N PRO A 220 -3.94 16.59 -3.88
CA PRO A 220 -3.76 15.17 -3.61
C PRO A 220 -2.78 14.53 -4.62
N PRO A 221 -2.21 13.35 -4.32
CA PRO A 221 -1.15 12.75 -5.13
C PRO A 221 -1.53 12.63 -6.61
N PHE A 222 -0.59 12.96 -7.49
CA PHE A 222 -0.75 12.90 -8.94
C PHE A 222 -1.85 13.79 -9.55
N SER A 223 -2.35 14.77 -8.81
CA SER A 223 -3.44 15.65 -9.26
C SER A 223 -2.99 16.83 -10.12
N THR A 224 -1.72 17.27 -9.99
CA THR A 224 -1.20 18.48 -10.65
C THR A 224 -0.31 18.17 -11.86
N PRO A 225 -0.14 19.08 -12.85
CA PRO A 225 0.70 18.84 -14.02
C PRO A 225 2.16 18.43 -13.72
N PRO A 226 2.88 19.03 -12.75
CA PRO A 226 4.25 18.62 -12.42
C PRO A 226 4.38 17.17 -11.95
N SER A 227 3.32 16.59 -11.41
CA SER A 227 3.30 15.20 -10.93
C SER A 227 3.13 14.16 -12.05
N VAL A 228 2.73 14.57 -13.25
CA VAL A 228 2.41 13.65 -14.37
C VAL A 228 3.59 12.77 -14.80
N PRO A 229 4.82 13.29 -14.99
CA PRO A 229 5.97 12.45 -15.32
C PRO A 229 6.26 11.40 -14.25
N PHE A 230 6.12 11.75 -12.96
CA PHE A 230 6.32 10.83 -11.84
C PHE A 230 5.24 9.74 -11.80
N TYR A 231 3.98 10.09 -12.05
CA TYR A 231 2.90 9.12 -12.21
C TYR A 231 3.23 8.08 -13.30
N HIS A 232 3.63 8.52 -14.50
CA HIS A 232 3.96 7.61 -15.58
C HIS A 232 5.20 6.76 -15.28
N PHE A 233 6.21 7.35 -14.64
CA PHE A 233 7.39 6.65 -14.18
C PHE A 233 7.02 5.53 -13.18
N MET A 234 6.21 5.84 -12.17
CA MET A 234 5.80 4.90 -11.14
C MET A 234 4.92 3.79 -11.69
N LYS A 235 3.92 4.14 -12.50
CA LYS A 235 3.10 3.18 -13.24
C LYS A 235 3.95 2.25 -14.11
N CYS A 236 5.00 2.78 -14.75
CA CYS A 236 5.89 1.99 -15.58
C CYS A 236 6.63 0.93 -14.75
N TYR A 237 7.41 1.32 -13.74
CA TYR A 237 8.18 0.32 -12.99
C TYR A 237 7.27 -0.67 -12.26
N ASN A 238 6.15 -0.22 -11.69
CA ASN A 238 5.22 -1.10 -10.97
C ASN A 238 4.70 -2.21 -11.90
N ARG A 239 4.23 -1.83 -13.09
CA ARG A 239 3.81 -2.79 -14.11
C ARG A 239 4.95 -3.72 -14.52
N ARG A 240 6.15 -3.19 -14.72
CA ARG A 240 7.32 -3.98 -15.13
C ARG A 240 7.67 -5.04 -14.09
N PHE A 241 7.70 -4.69 -12.80
CA PHE A 241 7.92 -5.65 -11.71
C PHE A 241 6.84 -6.73 -11.65
N ALA A 242 5.57 -6.38 -11.89
CA ALA A 242 4.49 -7.38 -11.98
C ALA A 242 4.72 -8.37 -13.13
N SER A 243 5.12 -7.89 -14.31
CA SER A 243 5.45 -8.75 -15.45
C SER A 243 6.68 -9.64 -15.19
N MET A 244 7.72 -9.10 -14.53
CA MET A 244 8.88 -9.89 -14.12
C MET A 244 8.50 -11.00 -13.13
N ALA A 245 7.68 -10.70 -12.13
CA ALA A 245 7.24 -11.70 -11.17
C ALA A 245 6.40 -12.81 -11.80
N ARG A 246 5.49 -12.47 -12.73
CA ARG A 246 4.77 -13.48 -13.52
C ARG A 246 5.72 -14.37 -14.32
N ALA A 247 6.72 -13.78 -14.99
CA ALA A 247 7.73 -14.54 -15.72
C ALA A 247 8.57 -15.44 -14.80
N ARG A 248 8.91 -14.98 -13.59
CA ARG A 248 9.58 -15.80 -12.56
C ARG A 248 8.73 -16.98 -12.11
N ARG A 249 7.41 -16.79 -11.91
CA ARG A 249 6.49 -17.89 -11.55
C ARG A 249 6.36 -18.93 -12.66
N LYS A 250 6.20 -18.49 -13.92
CA LYS A 250 6.16 -19.40 -15.08
C LYS A 250 7.40 -20.29 -15.20
N ARG A 251 8.55 -19.80 -14.73
CA ARG A 251 9.84 -20.50 -14.74
C ARG A 251 10.15 -21.22 -13.43
N GLU A 252 9.25 -21.19 -12.44
CA GLU A 252 9.42 -21.80 -11.12
C GLU A 252 10.64 -21.29 -10.34
N VAL A 253 11.09 -20.05 -10.60
CA VAL A 253 12.23 -19.41 -9.92
C VAL A 253 11.82 -18.26 -8.99
N TRP A 254 10.51 -18.03 -8.84
CA TRP A 254 9.99 -16.97 -7.97
C TRP A 254 10.46 -17.15 -6.54
N GLY A 255 10.96 -16.07 -5.92
CA GLY A 255 11.42 -16.09 -4.52
C GLY A 255 12.67 -16.96 -4.23
N SER A 256 13.33 -17.52 -5.25
CA SER A 256 14.56 -18.31 -5.10
C SER A 256 15.70 -17.56 -4.38
N GLY A 257 15.71 -16.23 -4.47
CA GLY A 257 16.66 -15.35 -3.79
C GLY A 257 16.22 -14.83 -2.43
N ASN A 258 15.07 -15.26 -1.89
CA ASN A 258 14.49 -14.68 -0.68
C ASN A 258 15.26 -15.00 0.62
N ALA A 259 15.86 -16.18 0.69
CA ALA A 259 16.48 -16.66 1.92
C ALA A 259 17.82 -15.98 2.21
N GLN A 260 18.13 -15.80 3.50
CA GLN A 260 19.44 -15.32 3.98
C GLN A 260 19.88 -13.95 3.40
N ARG A 261 18.90 -13.10 3.05
CA ARG A 261 19.15 -11.73 2.60
C ARG A 261 18.64 -10.72 3.60
N ARG A 262 19.25 -9.53 3.56
CA ARG A 262 18.87 -8.38 4.39
C ARG A 262 19.04 -7.11 3.59
N PHE A 263 18.04 -6.25 3.68
CA PHE A 263 18.10 -4.90 3.14
C PHE A 263 17.65 -3.92 4.21
N LEU A 264 18.59 -3.11 4.71
CA LEU A 264 18.27 -2.02 5.63
C LEU A 264 18.27 -0.70 4.87
N ILE A 265 17.19 0.06 5.07
CA ILE A 265 17.12 1.44 4.63
C ILE A 265 17.31 2.30 5.89
N PRO A 266 18.28 3.24 5.91
CA PRO A 266 18.55 4.09 7.07
C PRO A 266 17.42 5.11 7.36
N GLY A 267 16.36 5.11 6.54
CA GLY A 267 15.25 6.04 6.59
C GLY A 267 15.29 7.03 5.42
N PHE A 268 14.24 7.84 5.33
CA PHE A 268 14.14 8.97 4.40
C PHE A 268 13.95 10.24 5.21
N THR A 269 14.49 11.34 4.71
CA THR A 269 14.31 12.69 5.28
C THR A 269 13.63 13.60 4.25
N PHE A 270 13.46 14.89 4.56
CA PHE A 270 13.00 15.87 3.57
C PHE A 270 14.15 16.56 2.80
N SER A 271 15.40 16.16 3.06
CA SER A 271 16.55 16.72 2.36
C SER A 271 16.61 16.27 0.89
N GLY A 272 17.17 17.11 0.02
CA GLY A 272 17.40 16.73 -1.38
C GLY A 272 18.34 15.53 -1.56
N ARG A 273 19.10 15.15 -0.52
CA ARG A 273 19.98 13.96 -0.53
C ARG A 273 19.19 12.65 -0.66
N ASN A 274 17.88 12.65 -0.39
CA ASN A 274 17.01 11.46 -0.60
C ASN A 274 16.79 11.11 -2.08
N ALA A 275 17.19 11.98 -3.01
CA ALA A 275 17.24 11.62 -4.42
C ALA A 275 18.25 10.48 -4.70
N TRP A 276 19.33 10.37 -3.91
CA TRP A 276 20.37 9.37 -4.15
C TRP A 276 19.89 7.91 -3.97
N PRO A 277 19.18 7.54 -2.89
CA PRO A 277 18.50 6.25 -2.81
C PRO A 277 17.59 5.96 -4.00
N VAL A 278 16.82 6.94 -4.48
CA VAL A 278 15.93 6.75 -5.65
C VAL A 278 16.75 6.44 -6.90
N LEU A 279 17.78 7.23 -7.19
CA LEU A 279 18.68 7.00 -8.33
C LEU A 279 19.35 5.63 -8.25
N LYS A 280 19.85 5.22 -7.08
CA LYS A 280 20.44 3.90 -6.88
C LYS A 280 19.43 2.78 -7.16
N ALA A 281 18.19 2.92 -6.69
CA ALA A 281 17.14 1.95 -6.97
C ALA A 281 16.78 1.90 -8.47
N MET A 282 16.81 3.04 -9.17
CA MET A 282 16.64 3.09 -10.63
C MET A 282 17.75 2.33 -11.37
N PHE A 283 19.01 2.48 -10.97
CA PHE A 283 20.11 1.70 -11.55
C PHE A 283 19.95 0.20 -11.31
N VAL A 284 19.52 -0.20 -10.11
CA VAL A 284 19.26 -1.61 -9.80
C VAL A 284 18.09 -2.14 -10.62
N TRP A 285 17.02 -1.36 -10.80
CA TRP A 285 15.92 -1.72 -11.69
C TRP A 285 16.38 -1.87 -13.14
N GLY A 286 17.16 -0.93 -13.68
CA GLY A 286 17.74 -1.03 -15.02
C GLY A 286 18.58 -2.29 -15.20
N TRP A 287 19.39 -2.64 -14.20
CA TRP A 287 20.16 -3.89 -14.21
C TRP A 287 19.27 -5.13 -14.19
N LEU A 288 18.18 -5.12 -13.40
CA LEU A 288 17.19 -6.20 -13.38
C LEU A 288 16.48 -6.36 -14.73
N GLU A 289 16.16 -5.26 -15.43
CA GLU A 289 15.59 -5.33 -16.78
C GLU A 289 16.55 -5.97 -17.79
N LEU A 290 17.82 -5.58 -17.76
CA LEU A 290 18.86 -6.11 -18.65
C LEU A 290 19.17 -7.59 -18.38
N THR A 291 19.18 -8.01 -17.12
CA THR A 291 19.53 -9.39 -16.75
C THR A 291 18.34 -10.35 -16.82
N GLU A 292 17.14 -9.86 -16.48
CA GLU A 292 15.94 -10.69 -16.36
C GLU A 292 14.71 -10.15 -17.08
N GLY A 293 14.44 -8.85 -16.98
CA GLY A 293 13.18 -8.26 -17.41
C GLY A 293 12.86 -8.44 -18.89
N TRP A 294 13.88 -8.56 -19.75
CA TRP A 294 13.73 -8.87 -21.17
C TRP A 294 12.89 -10.12 -21.48
N ARG A 295 12.86 -11.09 -20.55
CA ARG A 295 12.03 -12.29 -20.68
C ARG A 295 10.52 -12.02 -20.60
N SER A 296 10.12 -10.80 -20.28
CA SER A 296 8.72 -10.37 -20.13
C SER A 296 8.38 -9.14 -20.97
N TRP A 297 9.24 -8.71 -21.89
CA TRP A 297 8.99 -7.54 -22.74
C TRP A 297 7.88 -7.77 -23.76
N PHE A 298 7.72 -9.01 -24.21
CA PHE A 298 6.77 -9.39 -25.27
C PHE A 298 5.59 -10.23 -24.74
N ASP A 299 5.51 -10.44 -23.43
CA ASP A 299 4.34 -11.07 -22.81
C ASP A 299 3.15 -10.10 -22.90
N SER A 300 2.03 -10.55 -23.47
CA SER A 300 0.78 -9.80 -23.42
C SER A 300 0.32 -9.66 -21.97
N GLU A 301 -0.08 -8.45 -21.56
CA GLU A 301 -0.72 -8.25 -20.26
C GLU A 301 -1.95 -9.19 -20.17
N PRO A 302 -2.13 -9.94 -19.06
CA PRO A 302 -3.33 -10.72 -18.87
C PRO A 302 -4.53 -9.77 -18.95
N LYS A 303 -5.50 -10.07 -19.83
CA LYS A 303 -6.73 -9.30 -19.92
C LYS A 303 -7.38 -9.27 -18.54
N PRO A 304 -7.83 -8.12 -18.04
CA PRO A 304 -8.52 -8.07 -16.77
C PRO A 304 -9.78 -8.94 -16.90
N THR A 305 -9.86 -10.02 -16.12
CA THR A 305 -11.10 -10.75 -15.88
C THR A 305 -11.99 -9.87 -15.00
N ILE A 306 -12.57 -8.84 -15.59
CA ILE A 306 -13.59 -8.04 -14.93
C ILE A 306 -14.87 -8.88 -15.00
N SER A 307 -15.17 -9.64 -13.95
CA SER A 307 -16.57 -9.92 -13.65
C SER A 307 -17.14 -8.60 -13.12
N MET A 308 -17.62 -7.75 -14.04
CA MET A 308 -18.50 -6.67 -13.62
C MET A 308 -19.78 -7.35 -13.15
N ALA A 309 -19.97 -7.43 -11.83
CA ALA A 309 -21.32 -7.54 -11.32
C ALA A 309 -22.10 -6.35 -11.94
N PRO A 310 -23.25 -6.59 -12.59
CA PRO A 310 -24.03 -5.50 -13.17
C PRO A 310 -24.31 -4.47 -12.07
N ALA A 311 -24.25 -3.19 -12.43
CA ALA A 311 -24.63 -2.10 -11.55
C ALA A 311 -26.02 -2.42 -10.97
N VAL A 312 -26.08 -2.69 -9.68
CA VAL A 312 -27.35 -2.83 -8.97
C VAL A 312 -27.98 -1.45 -9.05
N ALA A 313 -29.02 -1.33 -9.87
CA ALA A 313 -29.85 -0.13 -9.90
C ALA A 313 -30.34 0.14 -8.47
N PRO A 314 -30.36 1.40 -8.01
CA PRO A 314 -30.82 1.70 -6.67
C PRO A 314 -32.28 1.24 -6.54
N GLU A 315 -32.52 0.22 -5.70
CA GLU A 315 -33.85 -0.04 -5.19
C GLU A 315 -34.25 1.19 -4.36
N ILE A 316 -35.09 2.03 -4.97
CA ILE A 316 -35.83 3.06 -4.26
C ILE A 316 -36.77 2.29 -3.33
N VAL A 317 -36.36 2.18 -2.06
CA VAL A 317 -37.26 1.78 -0.97
C VAL A 317 -38.37 2.83 -0.93
N ARG A 318 -39.56 2.43 -1.36
CA ARG A 318 -40.81 3.15 -1.10
C ARG A 318 -41.31 2.82 0.29
#